data_AF-A0A8T4CHY6-F1
#
_entry.id   AF-A0A8T4CHY6-F1
#
_cell.length_a   1.000
_cell.length_b   1.000
_cell.length_c   1.000
_cell.angle_alpha   90.00
_cell.angle_beta   90.00
_cell.angle_gamma   90.00
#
_symmetry.space_group_name_H-M   'P 1'
#
loop_
_entity.id
_entity.type
_entity.pdbx_description
1 polymer ?
#
loop_
_entity_poly.entity_id
_entity_poly.type
_entity_poly.pdbx_seq_one_letter_code
_entity_poly.pdbx_strand_id
1 'polypeptide(L)'
;MIKNLFREAFRYKETQCTIIADKKIGIQTAVESIKHNRIGLEEYGKAHPKFLYTLEPIPAPAEPLVAKLMAEAAEKANVGPMAAVAGVLADLAVKDMINAGCEVAVVE
;
A
#
# COMPACT_ATOMS: atom_id res chain seq x y z
N MET A 1 -16.57 21.72 -14.47
CA MET A 1 -16.56 21.93 -13.01
C MET A 1 -15.19 21.56 -12.50
N ILE A 2 -14.44 22.47 -11.88
CA ILE A 2 -13.22 22.11 -11.15
C ILE A 2 -13.71 21.39 -9.89
N LYS A 3 -13.52 20.07 -9.82
CA LYS A 3 -13.81 19.32 -8.58
C LYS A 3 -12.84 19.84 -7.52
N ASN A 4 -13.35 20.33 -6.38
CA ASN A 4 -12.50 20.62 -5.23
C ASN A 4 -11.88 19.31 -4.75
N LEU A 5 -10.56 19.23 -4.82
CA LEU A 5 -9.81 18.07 -4.35
C LEU A 5 -9.43 18.26 -2.89
N PHE A 6 -9.60 17.21 -2.10
CA PHE A 6 -9.04 17.10 -0.76
C PHE A 6 -7.60 16.63 -0.88
N ARG A 7 -6.68 17.27 -0.18
CA ARG A 7 -5.26 16.89 -0.13
C ARG A 7 -4.81 16.87 1.33
N GLU A 8 -4.25 15.75 1.76
CA GLU A 8 -3.74 15.59 3.13
C GLU A 8 -2.39 14.88 3.12
N ALA A 9 -1.43 15.41 3.89
CA ALA A 9 -0.18 14.72 4.16
C ALA A 9 -0.38 13.77 5.34
N PHE A 10 -0.02 12.50 5.15
CA PHE A 10 -0.15 11.45 6.15
C PHE A 10 1.21 10.87 6.51
N ARG A 11 1.41 10.59 7.80
CA ARG A 11 2.60 9.90 8.31
C ARG A 11 2.21 8.90 9.37
N TYR A 12 2.72 7.68 9.24
CA TYR A 12 2.61 6.61 10.23
C TYR A 12 3.90 5.79 10.24
N LYS A 13 4.68 5.92 11.32
CA LYS A 13 6.04 5.40 11.44
C LYS A 13 6.92 5.86 10.25
N GLU A 14 7.50 4.92 9.49
CA GLU A 14 8.29 5.18 8.28
C GLU A 14 7.44 5.45 7.05
N THR A 15 6.15 5.11 7.07
CA THR A 15 5.25 5.38 5.94
C THR A 15 4.88 6.86 5.95
N GLN A 16 5.20 7.56 4.86
CA GLN A 16 4.83 8.94 4.63
C GLN A 16 4.30 9.06 3.21
N CYS A 17 3.12 9.66 3.05
CA CYS A 17 2.52 9.87 1.74
C CYS A 17 1.63 11.12 1.72
N THR A 18 1.35 11.63 0.52
CA THR A 18 0.30 12.60 0.25
C THR A 18 -0.88 11.86 -0.36
N ILE A 19 -2.07 12.10 0.18
CA ILE A 19 -3.32 11.51 -0.30
C ILE A 19 -4.15 12.63 -0.92
N ILE A 20 -4.63 12.41 -2.16
CA ILE A 20 -5.48 13.35 -2.89
C ILE A 20 -6.75 12.61 -3.34
N ALA A 21 -7.92 13.18 -3.04
CA ALA A 21 -9.20 12.59 -3.38
C ALA A 21 -10.24 13.64 -3.82
N ASP A 22 -11.19 13.26 -4.67
CA ASP A 22 -12.37 14.10 -4.96
C ASP A 22 -13.46 14.03 -3.89
N LYS A 23 -13.32 13.12 -2.91
CA LYS A 23 -14.23 12.97 -1.77
C LYS A 23 -13.44 12.86 -0.47
N LYS A 24 -13.93 13.52 0.58
CA LYS A 24 -13.30 13.50 1.92
C LYS A 24 -13.19 12.08 2.49
N ILE A 25 -14.17 11.20 2.21
CA ILE A 25 -14.13 9.80 2.63
C ILE A 25 -12.90 9.07 2.08
N GLY A 26 -12.44 9.41 0.88
CA GLY A 26 -11.26 8.81 0.27
C GLY A 26 -9.98 9.03 1.10
N ILE A 27 -9.84 10.21 1.73
CA ILE A 27 -8.70 10.47 2.61
C ILE A 27 -8.71 9.50 3.79
N GLN A 28 -9.86 9.34 4.45
CA GLN A 28 -10.00 8.43 5.59
C GLN A 28 -9.79 6.97 5.17
N THR A 29 -10.40 6.54 4.07
CA THR A 29 -10.26 5.18 3.53
C THR A 29 -8.80 4.83 3.22
N ALA A 30 -8.05 5.75 2.60
CA ALA A 30 -6.64 5.55 2.32
C ALA A 30 -5.81 5.40 3.61
N VAL A 31 -6.03 6.26 4.60
CA VAL A 31 -5.33 6.20 5.89
C VAL A 31 -5.59 4.86 6.60
N GLU A 32 -6.84 4.40 6.61
CA GLU A 32 -7.22 3.12 7.22
C GLU A 32 -6.60 1.93 6.47
N SER A 33 -6.66 1.94 5.13
CA SER A 33 -6.08 0.90 4.28
C SER A 33 -4.56 0.79 4.46
N ILE A 34 -3.84 1.92 4.44
CA ILE A 34 -2.38 1.94 4.63
C ILE A 34 -2.01 1.39 6.00
N LYS A 35 -2.71 1.80 7.07
CA LYS A 35 -2.44 1.30 8.43
C LYS A 35 -2.71 -0.20 8.53
N HIS A 36 -3.83 -0.68 8.02
CA HIS A 36 -4.20 -2.09 8.05
C HIS A 36 -3.14 -2.96 7.35
N ASN A 37 -2.77 -2.60 6.13
CA ASN A 37 -1.79 -3.35 5.35
C ASN A 37 -0.38 -3.23 5.95
N ARG A 38 0.01 -2.07 6.49
CA ARG A 38 1.30 -1.90 7.19
C ARG A 38 1.40 -2.82 8.41
N ILE A 39 0.34 -2.90 9.22
CA ILE A 39 0.30 -3.79 10.40
C ILE A 39 0.40 -5.25 9.97
N GLY A 40 -0.39 -5.68 8.98
CA GLY A 40 -0.34 -7.05 8.46
C GLY A 40 1.05 -7.42 7.92
N LEU A 41 1.72 -6.48 7.23
CA LEU A 41 3.09 -6.68 6.76
C LEU A 41 4.10 -6.78 7.90
N GLU A 42 3.97 -5.97 8.96
CA GLU A 42 4.85 -6.05 10.14
C GLU A 42 4.71 -7.40 10.85
N GLU A 43 3.49 -7.89 11.03
CA GLU A 43 3.22 -9.18 11.66
C GLU A 43 3.77 -10.33 10.81
N TYR A 44 3.52 -10.29 9.50
CA TYR A 44 4.05 -11.27 8.57
C TYR A 44 5.59 -11.28 8.55
N GLY A 45 6.22 -10.11 8.52
CA GLY A 45 7.67 -9.96 8.49
C GLY A 45 8.35 -10.45 9.78
N LYS A 46 7.69 -10.35 10.94
CA LYS A 46 8.19 -10.94 12.20
C LYS A 46 8.28 -12.47 12.13
N ALA A 47 7.27 -13.11 11.53
CA ALA A 47 7.24 -14.56 11.35
C ALA A 47 8.16 -15.02 10.20
N HIS A 48 8.40 -14.16 9.20
CA HIS A 48 9.18 -14.48 8.01
C HIS A 48 10.30 -13.44 7.76
N PRO A 49 11.36 -13.38 8.60
CA PRO A 49 12.39 -12.34 8.47
C PRO A 49 13.05 -12.29 7.08
N LYS A 50 13.21 -13.44 6.40
CA LYS A 50 13.77 -13.51 5.05
C LYS A 50 12.98 -12.66 4.04
N PHE A 51 11.66 -12.52 4.21
CA PHE A 51 10.81 -11.71 3.33
C PHE A 51 11.21 -10.23 3.33
N LEU A 52 11.68 -9.72 4.48
CA LEU A 52 12.05 -8.31 4.64
C LEU A 52 13.43 -7.97 4.07
N TYR A 53 14.34 -8.94 4.01
CA TYR A 53 15.77 -8.68 3.75
C TYR A 53 16.32 -9.34 2.48
N THR A 54 15.56 -10.24 1.85
CA THR A 54 16.01 -10.84 0.59
C THR A 54 16.06 -9.79 -0.52
N LEU A 55 17.05 -9.91 -1.39
CA LEU A 55 17.20 -9.08 -2.60
C LEU A 55 16.77 -9.86 -3.86
N GLU A 56 16.34 -11.10 -3.69
CA GLU A 56 15.89 -11.99 -4.75
C GLU A 56 14.38 -12.25 -4.61
N PRO A 57 13.69 -12.59 -5.71
CA PRO A 57 12.30 -13.01 -5.65
C PRO A 57 12.09 -14.18 -4.69
N ILE A 58 10.93 -14.20 -4.04
CA ILE A 58 10.48 -15.33 -3.23
C ILE A 58 9.02 -15.67 -3.58
N PRO A 59 8.61 -16.94 -3.40
CA PRO A 59 7.25 -17.35 -3.69
C PRO A 59 6.22 -16.51 -2.92
N ALA A 60 5.16 -16.09 -3.62
CA ALA A 60 4.11 -15.31 -3.01
C ALA A 60 3.37 -16.11 -1.93
N PRO A 61 3.23 -15.58 -0.70
CA PRO A 61 2.42 -16.24 0.32
C PRO A 61 0.93 -16.17 -0.01
N ALA A 62 0.14 -17.04 0.62
CA ALA A 62 -1.33 -16.96 0.50
C ALA A 62 -1.88 -15.71 1.19
N GLU A 63 -1.35 -15.37 2.36
CA GLU A 63 -1.74 -14.22 3.19
C GLU A 63 -0.50 -13.64 3.90
N PRO A 64 -0.51 -12.35 4.30
CA PRO A 64 -1.55 -11.36 4.01
C PRO A 64 -1.48 -10.86 2.56
N LEU A 65 -2.60 -10.32 2.05
CA LEU A 65 -2.69 -9.77 0.68
C LEU A 65 -1.54 -8.82 0.30
N VAL A 66 -1.13 -7.92 1.21
CA VAL A 66 0.02 -7.01 0.98
C VAL A 66 1.32 -7.77 0.69
N ALA A 67 1.60 -8.85 1.42
CA ALA A 67 2.82 -9.64 1.22
C ALA A 67 2.75 -10.45 -0.08
N LYS A 68 1.57 -10.98 -0.41
CA LYS A 68 1.31 -11.65 -1.69
C LYS A 68 1.60 -10.72 -2.87
N LEU A 69 1.00 -9.53 -2.87
CA LEU A 69 1.17 -8.56 -3.96
C LEU A 69 2.61 -8.05 -4.06
N MET A 70 3.29 -7.85 -2.93
CA MET A 70 4.72 -7.48 -2.92
C MET A 70 5.59 -8.54 -3.59
N ALA A 71 5.36 -9.82 -3.28
CA ALA A 71 6.12 -10.92 -3.89
C ALA A 71 5.83 -11.06 -5.39
N GLU A 72 4.56 -11.00 -5.80
CA GLU A 72 4.15 -11.06 -7.22
C GLU A 72 4.71 -9.88 -8.04
N ALA A 73 4.76 -8.68 -7.46
CA ALA A 73 5.34 -7.51 -8.11
C ALA A 73 6.87 -7.62 -8.22
N ALA A 74 7.53 -8.05 -7.15
CA ALA A 74 8.98 -8.18 -7.09
C ALA A 74 9.52 -9.28 -8.03
N GLU A 75 8.78 -10.37 -8.21
CA GLU A 75 9.10 -11.44 -9.15
C GLU A 75 9.23 -10.91 -10.59
N LYS A 76 8.32 -10.05 -11.03
CA LYS A 76 8.33 -9.47 -12.38
C LYS A 76 9.57 -8.62 -12.67
N ALA A 77 10.16 -8.03 -11.64
CA ALA A 77 11.34 -7.17 -11.74
C ALA A 77 12.63 -7.87 -11.27
N ASN A 78 12.57 -9.15 -10.90
CA ASN A 78 13.66 -9.95 -10.35
C ASN A 78 14.38 -9.28 -9.17
N VAL A 79 13.60 -8.79 -8.21
CA VAL A 79 14.08 -8.14 -6.96
C VAL A 79 13.43 -8.78 -5.74
N GLY A 80 13.88 -8.39 -4.54
CA GLY A 80 13.22 -8.78 -3.30
C GLY A 80 11.90 -8.03 -3.04
N PRO A 81 10.95 -8.62 -2.27
CA PRO A 81 9.62 -8.02 -2.03
C PRO A 81 9.63 -6.62 -1.45
N MET A 82 10.62 -6.29 -0.63
CA MET A 82 10.72 -4.98 0.00
C MET A 82 10.87 -3.84 -1.02
N ALA A 83 11.39 -4.12 -2.21
CA ALA A 83 11.48 -3.14 -3.30
C ALA A 83 10.09 -2.70 -3.82
N ALA A 84 9.04 -3.51 -3.60
CA ALA A 84 7.67 -3.23 -4.04
C ALA A 84 6.78 -2.57 -2.96
N VAL A 85 7.27 -2.41 -1.72
CA VAL A 85 6.43 -2.08 -0.55
C VAL A 85 5.61 -0.79 -0.71
N ALA A 86 6.24 0.29 -1.18
CA ALA A 86 5.60 1.59 -1.26
C ALA A 86 4.48 1.59 -2.32
N GLY A 87 4.78 1.03 -3.50
CA GLY A 87 3.80 0.91 -4.58
C GLY A 87 2.61 0.03 -4.19
N VAL A 88 2.85 -1.12 -3.58
CA VAL A 88 1.76 -2.02 -3.17
C VAL A 88 0.85 -1.38 -2.11
N LEU A 89 1.41 -0.67 -1.13
CA LEU A 89 0.60 0.05 -0.15
C LEU A 89 -0.24 1.17 -0.80
N ALA A 90 0.33 1.90 -1.76
CA ALA A 90 -0.38 2.93 -2.51
C ALA A 90 -1.49 2.33 -3.37
N ASP A 91 -1.22 1.24 -4.10
CA ASP A 91 -2.20 0.56 -4.96
C ASP A 91 -3.39 0.03 -4.16
N LEU A 92 -3.14 -0.59 -3.00
CA LEU A 92 -4.19 -1.07 -2.10
C LEU A 92 -5.06 0.09 -1.59
N ALA A 93 -4.44 1.18 -1.17
CA ALA A 93 -5.15 2.36 -0.69
C ALA A 93 -6.00 3.01 -1.80
N VAL A 94 -5.45 3.18 -3.00
CA VAL A 94 -6.18 3.71 -4.17
C VAL A 94 -7.35 2.80 -4.54
N LYS A 95 -7.16 1.48 -4.53
CA LYS A 95 -8.24 0.53 -4.82
C LYS A 95 -9.38 0.67 -3.81
N ASP A 96 -9.07 0.82 -2.53
CA ASP A 96 -10.07 1.01 -1.49
C ASP A 96 -10.77 2.38 -1.62
N MET A 97 -10.06 3.44 -1.98
CA MET A 97 -10.67 4.75 -2.29
C MET A 97 -11.66 4.67 -3.45
N ILE A 98 -11.31 3.96 -4.52
CA ILE A 98 -12.20 3.74 -5.68
C ILE A 98 -13.44 2.94 -5.24
N ASN A 99 -13.27 1.91 -4.41
CA ASN A 99 -14.39 1.14 -3.85
C ASN A 99 -15.29 2.00 -2.95
N ALA A 100 -14.74 3.00 -2.27
CA ALA A 100 -15.49 4.01 -1.52
C ALA A 100 -16.16 5.08 -2.43
N GLY A 101 -15.99 4.94 -3.75
CA GLY A 101 -16.64 5.75 -4.77
C GLY A 101 -15.88 7.02 -5.16
N CYS A 102 -14.59 7.15 -4.85
CA CYS A 102 -13.78 8.24 -5.38
C CYS A 102 -13.55 8.08 -6.89
N GLU A 103 -13.72 9.16 -7.66
CA GLU A 103 -13.31 9.19 -9.08
C GLU A 103 -11.87 9.68 -9.23
N VAL A 104 -11.42 10.53 -8.31
CA VAL A 104 -10.01 10.94 -8.23
C VAL A 104 -9.45 10.33 -6.94
N ALA A 105 -8.42 9.49 -7.09
CA ALA A 105 -7.72 8.84 -5.98
C ALA A 105 -6.23 8.78 -6.31
N VAL A 106 -5.41 9.45 -5.51
CA VAL A 106 -3.94 9.48 -5.66
C VAL A 106 -3.31 9.31 -4.28
N VAL A 107 -2.31 8.44 -4.21
CA VAL A 107 -1.43 8.25 -3.06
C VAL A 107 0.01 8.29 -3.56
N GLU A 108 0.81 9.26 -3.09
CA GLU A 108 2.24 9.44 -3.46
C GLU A 108 3.15 9.52 -2.24
#